data_AF-A0AAT9LLI9-F1
#
_entry.id   AF-A0AAT9LLI9-F1
#
_cell.length_a   1.000
_cell.length_b   1.000
_cell.length_c   1.000
_cell.angle_alpha   90.00
_cell.angle_beta   90.00
_cell.angle_gamma   90.00
#
_symmetry.space_group_name_H-M   'P 1'
#
loop_
_entity.id
_entity.type
_entity.pdbx_description
1 polymer ?
#
loop_
_entity_poly.entity_id
_entity_poly.type
_entity_poly.pdbx_seq_one_letter_code
_entity_poly.pdbx_strand_id
1 'polypeptide(L)'
;MNTTSYLLQSAFPLVWVLVAVVGALIATRHSPSREARLETWQRWWAAGALGCGSLWLVLAFLGAPEVMATAIGFNQTPFEFEIAFANLGLAVMGFRAASSHATARERVTVGLGAGMFLWGAVIGHVYQWFAGGDHAPGNTGGVLICDVLFPAVMIILAVRSKRLAVVRQPALV
;
A
#
# COMPACT_ATOMS: atom_id res chain seq x y z
N MET A 1 -5.13 22.14 16.24
CA MET A 1 -4.07 21.11 16.41
C MET A 1 -2.71 21.78 16.28
N ASN A 2 -1.71 21.40 17.07
CA ASN A 2 -0.35 21.96 16.92
C ASN A 2 0.42 21.26 15.78
N THR A 3 1.46 21.91 15.26
CA THR A 3 2.23 21.42 14.09
C THR A 3 2.82 20.03 14.32
N THR A 4 3.34 19.75 15.52
CA THR A 4 3.93 18.45 15.85
C THR A 4 2.90 17.32 15.80
N SER A 5 1.71 17.52 16.37
CA SER A 5 0.63 16.52 16.35
C SER A 5 0.12 16.28 14.93
N TYR A 6 0.00 17.34 14.12
CA TYR A 6 -0.36 17.22 12.71
C TYR A 6 0.65 16.35 11.94
N LEU A 7 1.96 16.63 12.11
CA LEU A 7 3.01 15.87 11.43
C LEU A 7 3.03 14.40 11.83
N LEU A 8 2.85 14.09 13.11
CA LEU A 8 2.83 12.71 13.60
C LEU A 8 1.64 11.93 13.04
N GLN A 9 0.44 12.51 13.10
CA GLN A 9 -0.77 11.87 12.57
C GLN A 9 -0.68 11.69 11.05
N SER A 10 -0.17 12.70 10.34
CA SER A 10 0.02 12.66 8.90
C SER A 10 1.06 11.62 8.50
N ALA A 11 2.14 11.46 9.27
CA ALA A 11 3.23 10.55 8.93
C ALA A 11 2.94 9.08 9.29
N PHE A 12 2.01 8.82 10.21
CA PHE A 12 1.77 7.47 10.73
C PHE A 12 1.58 6.39 9.64
N PRO A 13 0.79 6.60 8.57
CA PRO A 13 0.63 5.59 7.51
C PRO A 13 1.96 5.16 6.84
N LEU A 14 2.98 6.03 6.85
CA LEU A 14 4.29 5.76 6.25
C LEU A 14 5.09 4.71 7.01
N VAL A 15 4.68 4.32 8.23
CA VAL A 15 5.33 3.23 8.98
C VAL A 15 5.37 1.94 8.17
N TRP A 16 4.32 1.66 7.38
CA TRP A 16 4.24 0.44 6.57
C TRP A 16 5.15 0.48 5.35
N VAL A 17 5.35 1.66 4.75
CA VAL A 17 6.39 1.89 3.73
C VAL A 17 7.76 1.63 4.36
N LEU A 18 8.01 2.21 5.53
CA LEU A 18 9.28 2.07 6.23
C LEU A 18 9.59 0.60 6.56
N VAL A 19 8.62 -0.13 7.11
CA VAL A 19 8.75 -1.56 7.41
C VAL A 19 9.09 -2.36 6.14
N ALA A 20 8.38 -2.13 5.04
CA ALA A 20 8.64 -2.81 3.78
C ALA A 20 10.04 -2.51 3.23
N VAL A 21 10.44 -1.24 3.22
CA VAL A 21 11.73 -0.80 2.68
C VAL A 21 12.89 -1.30 3.56
N VAL A 22 12.82 -1.09 4.87
CA VAL A 22 13.87 -1.52 5.80
C VAL A 22 13.98 -3.04 5.83
N GLY A 23 12.85 -3.74 5.88
CA GLY A 23 12.82 -5.21 5.81
C GLY A 23 13.47 -5.72 4.52
N ALA A 24 13.15 -5.12 3.37
CA ALA A 24 13.76 -5.48 2.09
C ALA A 24 15.26 -5.16 2.04
N LEU A 25 15.69 -4.00 2.54
CA LEU A 25 17.10 -3.62 2.59
C LEU A 25 17.92 -4.60 3.43
N ILE A 26 17.45 -4.92 4.64
CA ILE A 26 18.11 -5.87 5.53
C ILE A 26 18.17 -7.25 4.89
N ALA A 27 17.04 -7.73 4.35
CA ALA A 27 16.94 -9.07 3.77
C ALA A 27 17.74 -9.23 2.46
N THR A 28 18.08 -8.12 1.78
CA THR A 28 18.79 -8.17 0.48
C THR A 28 20.26 -7.81 0.54
N ARG A 29 20.80 -7.54 1.73
CA ARG A 29 22.21 -7.19 1.95
C ARG A 29 23.21 -8.24 1.44
N HIS A 30 22.79 -9.51 1.38
CA HIS A 30 23.56 -10.64 0.82
C HIS A 30 22.81 -11.39 -0.28
N SER A 31 21.89 -10.73 -1.01
CA SER A 31 21.16 -11.41 -2.08
C SER A 31 22.11 -11.95 -3.15
N PRO A 32 22.01 -13.23 -3.53
CA PRO A 32 22.94 -13.89 -4.46
C PRO A 32 22.75 -13.43 -5.91
N SER A 33 21.60 -12.84 -6.24
CA SER A 33 21.30 -12.36 -7.59
C SER A 33 20.32 -11.19 -7.58
N ARG A 34 20.18 -10.54 -8.74
CA ARG A 34 19.22 -9.44 -8.94
C ARG A 34 17.76 -9.94 -8.85
N GLU A 35 17.50 -11.16 -9.31
CA GLU A 35 16.20 -11.81 -9.26
C GLU A 35 15.81 -12.11 -7.82
N ALA A 36 16.72 -12.70 -7.05
CA ALA A 36 16.50 -12.97 -5.63
C ALA A 36 16.23 -11.67 -4.87
N ARG A 37 17.00 -10.60 -5.16
CA ARG A 37 16.77 -9.28 -4.59
C ARG A 37 15.37 -8.77 -4.93
N LEU A 38 14.98 -8.75 -6.21
CA LEU A 38 13.66 -8.25 -6.61
C LEU A 38 12.51 -9.07 -6.04
N GLU A 39 12.65 -10.38 -5.96
CA GLU A 39 11.66 -11.25 -5.31
C GLU A 39 11.49 -10.88 -3.83
N THR A 40 12.59 -10.69 -3.10
CA THR A 40 12.54 -10.25 -1.70
C THR A 40 11.87 -8.88 -1.57
N TRP A 41 12.23 -7.89 -2.40
CA TRP A 41 11.59 -6.57 -2.40
C TRP A 41 10.10 -6.66 -2.70
N GLN A 42 9.71 -7.47 -3.68
CA GLN A 42 8.30 -7.68 -4.03
C GLN A 42 7.51 -8.25 -2.85
N ARG A 43 8.05 -9.25 -2.14
CA ARG A 43 7.37 -9.87 -1.00
C ARG A 43 7.25 -8.92 0.19
N TRP A 44 8.30 -8.16 0.49
CA TRP A 44 8.26 -7.15 1.55
C TRP A 44 7.27 -6.03 1.24
N TRP A 45 7.21 -5.59 -0.02
CA TRP A 45 6.21 -4.62 -0.45
C TRP A 45 4.79 -5.19 -0.39
N ALA A 46 4.59 -6.41 -0.87
CA ALA A 46 3.29 -7.06 -0.89
C ALA A 46 2.75 -7.36 0.51
N ALA A 47 3.57 -7.95 1.40
CA ALA A 47 3.16 -8.30 2.76
C ALA A 47 3.22 -7.10 3.71
N GLY A 48 4.30 -6.32 3.69
CA GLY A 48 4.54 -5.25 4.65
C GLY A 48 3.74 -3.98 4.34
N ALA A 49 3.89 -3.45 3.12
CA ALA A 49 3.21 -2.21 2.73
C ALA A 49 1.73 -2.47 2.45
N LEU A 50 1.42 -3.28 1.43
CA LEU A 50 0.02 -3.51 1.05
C LEU A 50 -0.73 -4.38 2.07
N GLY A 51 -0.19 -5.56 2.43
CA GLY A 51 -0.84 -6.52 3.32
C GLY A 51 -1.10 -5.97 4.72
N CYS A 52 -0.04 -5.76 5.50
CA CYS A 52 -0.12 -5.28 6.88
C CYS A 52 -0.66 -3.84 6.96
N GLY A 53 -0.31 -2.96 6.01
CA GLY A 53 -0.86 -1.61 5.97
C GLY A 53 -2.38 -1.58 5.79
N SER A 54 -2.91 -2.39 4.88
CA SER A 54 -4.37 -2.51 4.70
C SER A 54 -5.02 -3.21 5.89
N LEU A 55 -4.40 -4.26 6.43
CA LEU A 55 -4.91 -4.97 7.62
C LEU A 55 -5.00 -4.03 8.83
N TRP A 56 -4.03 -3.13 9.00
CA TRP A 56 -4.10 -2.09 10.03
C TRP A 56 -5.34 -1.21 9.85
N LEU A 57 -5.66 -0.78 8.63
CA LEU A 57 -6.87 -0.01 8.37
C LEU A 57 -8.14 -0.80 8.70
N VAL A 58 -8.19 -2.11 8.42
CA VAL A 58 -9.29 -2.97 8.85
C VAL A 58 -9.49 -2.88 10.37
N LEU A 59 -8.41 -3.09 11.12
CA LEU A 59 -8.46 -3.07 12.58
C LEU A 59 -8.85 -1.69 13.12
N ALA A 60 -8.35 -0.62 12.52
CA ALA A 60 -8.61 0.75 12.94
C ALA A 60 -10.06 1.17 12.66
N PHE A 61 -10.57 0.93 11.45
CA PHE A 61 -11.95 1.30 11.07
C PHE A 61 -13.01 0.43 11.76
N LEU A 62 -12.73 -0.84 12.06
CA LEU A 62 -13.67 -1.69 12.82
C LEU A 62 -13.58 -1.46 14.32
N GLY A 63 -12.38 -1.25 14.87
CA GLY A 63 -12.16 -1.13 16.31
C GLY A 63 -12.41 0.26 16.87
N ALA A 64 -12.19 1.31 16.06
CA ALA A 64 -12.33 2.71 16.48
C ALA A 64 -12.88 3.59 15.32
N PRO A 65 -14.09 3.30 14.81
CA PRO A 65 -14.66 4.01 13.66
C PRO A 65 -14.79 5.52 13.88
N GLU A 66 -15.21 5.97 15.06
CA GLU A 66 -15.33 7.40 15.38
C GLU A 66 -13.98 8.13 15.32
N VAL A 67 -12.93 7.49 15.84
CA VAL A 67 -11.57 8.03 15.83
C VAL A 67 -11.06 8.13 14.39
N MET A 68 -11.30 7.11 13.58
CA MET A 68 -10.90 7.12 12.18
C MET A 68 -11.66 8.18 11.39
N ALA A 69 -12.98 8.27 11.52
CA ALA A 69 -13.81 9.31 10.88
C ALA A 69 -13.29 10.71 11.21
N THR A 70 -13.04 10.98 12.50
CA THR A 70 -12.47 12.26 12.96
C THR A 70 -11.08 12.50 12.36
N ALA A 71 -10.22 11.48 12.31
CA ALA A 71 -8.86 11.60 11.79
C ALA A 71 -8.84 11.94 10.29
N ILE A 72 -9.82 11.47 9.54
CA ILE A 72 -9.98 11.76 8.10
C ILE A 72 -10.88 12.96 7.81
N GLY A 73 -11.42 13.67 8.82
CA GLY A 73 -12.21 14.89 8.61
C GLY A 73 -13.70 14.66 8.32
N PHE A 74 -14.22 13.46 8.58
CA PHE A 74 -15.61 13.08 8.33
C PHE A 74 -16.40 12.85 9.62
N ASN A 75 -17.73 13.02 9.53
CA ASN A 75 -18.64 12.48 10.55
C ASN A 75 -18.68 10.97 10.40
N GLN A 76 -18.79 10.24 11.52
CA GLN A 76 -18.94 8.80 11.48
C GLN A 76 -20.23 8.39 10.76
N THR A 77 -20.11 7.43 9.85
CA THR A 77 -21.24 6.82 9.13
C THR A 77 -21.10 5.28 9.08
N PRO A 78 -21.97 4.56 8.37
CA PRO A 78 -21.72 3.15 8.04
C PRO A 78 -20.59 2.95 7.00
N PHE A 79 -20.15 4.01 6.31
CA PHE A 79 -19.16 3.92 5.23
C PHE A 79 -17.79 3.41 5.73
N GLU A 80 -17.43 3.71 6.97
CA GLU A 80 -16.22 3.24 7.63
C GLU A 80 -16.13 1.72 7.65
N PHE A 81 -17.27 1.03 7.77
CA PHE A 81 -17.33 -0.44 7.66
C PHE A 81 -17.00 -0.92 6.25
N GLU A 82 -17.50 -0.23 5.21
CA GLU A 82 -17.19 -0.55 3.81
C GLU A 82 -15.71 -0.29 3.51
N ILE A 83 -15.14 0.81 4.01
CA ILE A 83 -13.69 1.09 3.90
C ILE A 83 -12.88 -0.02 4.55
N ALA A 84 -13.30 -0.50 5.73
CA ALA A 84 -12.63 -1.62 6.39
C ALA A 84 -12.63 -2.88 5.52
N PHE A 85 -13.77 -3.25 4.93
CA PHE A 85 -13.85 -4.46 4.10
C PHE A 85 -13.18 -4.32 2.73
N ALA A 86 -13.15 -3.12 2.15
CA ALA A 86 -12.32 -2.83 0.98
C ALA A 86 -10.84 -3.09 1.30
N ASN A 87 -10.36 -2.60 2.45
CA ASN A 87 -9.00 -2.84 2.93
C ASN A 87 -8.74 -4.29 3.33
N LEU A 88 -9.75 -5.03 3.81
CA LEU A 88 -9.62 -6.47 4.05
C LEU A 88 -9.34 -7.22 2.74
N GLY A 89 -10.03 -6.86 1.67
CA GLY A 89 -9.76 -7.38 0.33
C GLY A 89 -8.31 -7.10 -0.11
N LEU A 90 -7.84 -5.86 0.10
CA LEU A 90 -6.45 -5.49 -0.21
C LEU A 90 -5.43 -6.27 0.64
N ALA A 91 -5.69 -6.45 1.94
CA ALA A 91 -4.83 -7.19 2.84
C ALA A 91 -4.65 -8.64 2.39
N VAL A 92 -5.76 -9.33 2.10
CA VAL A 92 -5.77 -10.72 1.61
C VAL A 92 -4.98 -10.82 0.30
N MET A 93 -5.23 -9.92 -0.65
CA MET A 93 -4.48 -9.91 -1.92
C MET A 93 -2.99 -9.61 -1.73
N GLY A 94 -2.63 -8.70 -0.82
CA GLY A 94 -1.24 -8.39 -0.48
C GLY A 94 -0.49 -9.60 0.07
N PHE A 95 -1.08 -10.32 1.02
CA PHE A 95 -0.47 -11.55 1.55
C PHE A 95 -0.40 -12.66 0.49
N ARG A 96 -1.43 -12.80 -0.35
CA ARG A 96 -1.39 -13.76 -1.47
C ARG A 96 -0.28 -13.43 -2.47
N ALA A 97 -0.07 -12.16 -2.78
CA ALA A 97 0.99 -11.67 -3.66
C ALA A 97 2.40 -11.86 -3.08
N ALA A 98 2.53 -11.95 -1.75
CA ALA A 98 3.79 -12.23 -1.07
C ALA A 98 4.17 -13.73 -1.03
N SER A 99 3.23 -14.62 -1.38
CA SER A 99 3.48 -16.06 -1.42
C SER A 99 4.57 -16.43 -2.43
N SER A 100 5.31 -17.51 -2.15
CA SER A 100 6.29 -18.09 -3.06
C SER A 100 5.70 -18.61 -4.38
N HIS A 101 4.40 -18.86 -4.40
CA HIS A 101 3.68 -19.30 -5.59
C HIS A 101 3.08 -18.14 -6.40
N ALA A 102 3.23 -16.90 -5.95
CA ALA A 102 2.68 -15.74 -6.66
C ALA A 102 3.46 -15.44 -7.94
N THR A 103 2.75 -15.40 -9.07
CA THR A 103 3.37 -15.07 -10.36
C THR A 103 3.50 -13.55 -10.54
N ALA A 104 4.40 -13.11 -11.43
CA ALA A 104 4.50 -11.69 -11.79
C ALA A 104 3.18 -11.14 -12.36
N ARG A 105 2.43 -11.95 -13.13
CA ARG A 105 1.11 -11.54 -13.67
C ARG A 105 0.09 -11.35 -12.56
N GLU A 106 0.03 -12.28 -11.61
CA GLU A 106 -0.85 -12.18 -10.44
C GLU A 106 -0.56 -10.92 -9.62
N ARG A 107 0.73 -10.61 -9.40
CA ARG A 107 1.15 -9.41 -8.66
C ARG A 107 0.80 -8.10 -9.39
N VAL A 108 0.85 -8.09 -10.74
CA VAL A 108 0.32 -6.97 -11.53
C VAL A 108 -1.18 -6.83 -11.35
N THR A 109 -1.95 -7.93 -11.40
CA THR A 109 -3.40 -7.90 -11.16
C THR A 109 -3.72 -7.36 -9.77
N VAL A 110 -3.02 -7.82 -8.73
CA VAL A 110 -3.17 -7.29 -7.36
C VAL A 110 -2.85 -5.81 -7.30
N GLY A 111 -1.75 -5.37 -7.93
CA GLY A 111 -1.39 -3.95 -7.97
C GLY A 111 -2.43 -3.07 -8.68
N LEU A 112 -3.02 -3.56 -9.79
CA LEU A 112 -4.10 -2.86 -10.48
C LEU A 112 -5.39 -2.80 -9.64
N GLY A 113 -5.77 -3.92 -9.00
CA GLY A 113 -6.93 -3.97 -8.12
C GLY A 113 -6.79 -3.03 -6.92
N ALA A 114 -5.62 -3.04 -6.27
CA ALA A 114 -5.28 -2.07 -5.23
C ALA A 114 -5.32 -0.63 -5.75
N GLY A 115 -4.83 -0.40 -6.98
CA GLY A 115 -4.85 0.90 -7.64
C GLY A 115 -6.26 1.45 -7.87
N MET A 116 -7.23 0.61 -8.26
CA MET A 116 -8.61 1.08 -8.49
C MET A 116 -9.24 1.65 -7.21
N PHE A 117 -8.96 1.05 -6.06
CA PHE A 117 -9.41 1.59 -4.79
C PHE A 117 -8.57 2.79 -4.35
N LEU A 118 -7.26 2.62 -4.22
CA LEU A 118 -6.38 3.61 -3.61
C LEU A 118 -6.15 4.86 -4.48
N TRP A 119 -6.03 4.71 -5.80
CA TRP A 119 -5.96 5.90 -6.68
C TRP A 119 -7.31 6.62 -6.78
N GLY A 120 -8.42 5.87 -6.66
CA GLY A 120 -9.74 6.48 -6.48
C GLY A 120 -9.81 7.30 -5.19
N ALA A 121 -9.28 6.76 -4.09
CA ALA A 121 -9.17 7.46 -2.81
C ALA A 121 -8.32 8.72 -2.93
N VAL A 122 -7.16 8.69 -3.60
CA VAL A 122 -6.33 9.88 -3.87
C VAL A 122 -7.11 10.98 -4.57
N ILE A 123 -7.90 10.64 -5.60
CA ILE A 123 -8.74 11.62 -6.29
C ILE A 123 -9.75 12.23 -5.31
N GLY A 124 -10.38 11.40 -4.48
CA GLY A 124 -11.29 11.82 -3.42
C GLY A 124 -10.63 12.76 -2.40
N HIS A 125 -9.48 12.38 -1.87
CA HIS A 125 -8.67 13.15 -0.93
C HIS A 125 -8.28 14.51 -1.52
N VAL A 126 -7.79 14.55 -2.76
CA VAL A 126 -7.43 15.80 -3.45
C VAL A 126 -8.66 16.69 -3.63
N TYR A 127 -9.79 16.12 -4.06
CA TYR A 127 -11.03 16.88 -4.20
C TYR A 127 -11.49 17.46 -2.85
N GLN A 128 -11.52 16.66 -1.79
CA GLN A 128 -11.92 17.10 -0.46
C GLN A 128 -10.96 18.17 0.10
N TRP A 129 -9.67 18.04 -0.18
CA TRP A 129 -8.69 19.04 0.21
C TRP A 129 -8.98 20.39 -0.46
N PHE A 130 -9.05 20.44 -1.79
CA PHE A 130 -9.15 21.71 -2.51
C PHE A 130 -10.57 22.28 -2.56
N ALA A 131 -11.57 21.44 -2.83
CA ALA A 131 -12.96 21.87 -2.99
C ALA A 131 -13.75 21.80 -1.67
N GLY A 132 -13.43 20.84 -0.79
CA GLY A 132 -14.09 20.65 0.50
C GLY A 132 -13.46 21.43 1.66
N GLY A 133 -12.23 21.94 1.49
CA GLY A 133 -11.49 22.62 2.56
C GLY A 133 -11.06 21.69 3.69
N ASP A 134 -11.01 20.38 3.44
CA ASP A 134 -10.60 19.40 4.44
C ASP A 134 -9.08 19.30 4.53
N HIS A 135 -8.55 19.69 5.69
CA HIS A 135 -7.13 19.65 6.00
C HIS A 135 -6.82 18.66 7.13
N ALA A 136 -7.70 17.70 7.39
CA ALA A 136 -7.46 16.67 8.37
C ALA A 136 -6.19 15.86 8.01
N PRO A 137 -5.33 15.54 8.99
CA PRO A 137 -4.05 14.88 8.73
C PRO A 137 -4.23 13.48 8.12
N GLY A 138 -5.31 12.78 8.48
CA GLY A 138 -5.67 11.50 7.89
C GLY A 138 -6.23 11.59 6.47
N ASN A 139 -6.49 12.79 5.95
CA ASN A 139 -7.02 13.04 4.61
C ASN A 139 -5.97 13.62 3.65
N THR A 140 -5.08 14.49 4.15
CA THR A 140 -4.08 15.21 3.31
C THR A 140 -2.64 14.81 3.56
N GLY A 141 -2.39 13.91 4.52
CA GLY A 141 -1.06 13.54 4.98
C GLY A 141 -0.40 12.42 4.18
N GLY A 142 0.36 11.58 4.88
CA GLY A 142 1.06 10.42 4.31
C GLY A 142 0.15 9.36 3.70
N VAL A 143 -1.16 9.41 3.96
CA VAL A 143 -2.15 8.56 3.26
C VAL A 143 -2.07 8.73 1.75
N LEU A 144 -1.96 9.97 1.25
CA LEU A 144 -1.84 10.27 -0.19
C LEU A 144 -0.61 9.59 -0.80
N ILE A 145 0.49 9.57 -0.05
CA ILE A 145 1.73 8.92 -0.46
C ILE A 145 1.52 7.40 -0.52
N CYS A 146 0.93 6.81 0.52
CA CYS A 146 0.65 5.38 0.57
C CYS A 146 -0.27 4.94 -0.58
N ASP A 147 -1.34 5.68 -0.81
CA ASP A 147 -2.34 5.34 -1.82
C ASP A 147 -1.77 5.36 -3.24
N VAL A 148 -0.83 6.26 -3.51
CA VAL A 148 -0.11 6.28 -4.79
C VAL A 148 0.92 5.16 -4.84
N LEU A 149 1.77 5.05 -3.81
CA LEU A 149 2.96 4.20 -3.87
C LEU A 149 2.64 2.71 -3.76
N PHE A 150 1.71 2.29 -2.90
CA PHE A 150 1.40 0.88 -2.66
C PHE A 150 1.09 0.13 -3.98
N PRO A 151 0.12 0.57 -4.80
CA PRO A 151 -0.17 -0.08 -6.07
C PRO A 151 0.93 0.15 -7.11
N ALA A 152 1.48 1.38 -7.21
CA ALA A 152 2.47 1.70 -8.24
C ALA A 152 3.75 0.87 -8.09
N VAL A 153 4.30 0.77 -6.88
CA VAL A 153 5.52 0.01 -6.61
C VAL A 153 5.26 -1.51 -6.74
N MET A 154 4.08 -2.00 -6.33
CA MET A 154 3.68 -3.39 -6.54
C MET A 154 3.73 -3.75 -8.04
N ILE A 155 3.17 -2.90 -8.91
CA ILE A 155 3.17 -3.08 -10.36
C ILE A 155 4.60 -2.98 -10.93
N ILE A 156 5.37 -1.96 -10.54
CA ILE A 156 6.72 -1.73 -11.05
C ILE A 156 7.64 -2.91 -10.75
N LEU A 157 7.62 -3.42 -9.51
CA LEU A 157 8.42 -4.58 -9.12
C LEU A 157 8.02 -5.84 -9.91
N ALA A 158 6.72 -6.06 -10.10
CA ALA A 158 6.21 -7.22 -10.80
C ALA A 158 6.56 -7.20 -12.30
N VAL A 159 6.44 -6.04 -12.93
CA VAL A 159 6.84 -5.83 -14.33
C VAL A 159 8.36 -6.03 -14.50
N ARG A 160 9.18 -5.52 -13.57
CA ARG A 160 10.63 -5.72 -13.59
C ARG A 160 11.01 -7.19 -13.44
N SER A 161 10.35 -7.92 -12.54
CA SER A 161 10.54 -9.36 -12.36
C SER A 161 10.22 -10.13 -13.66
N LYS A 162 9.09 -9.84 -14.30
CA LYS A 162 8.71 -10.45 -15.59
C LYS A 162 9.75 -10.18 -16.68
N ARG A 163 10.26 -8.95 -16.80
CA ARG A 163 11.24 -8.57 -17.83
C ARG A 163 12.57 -9.31 -17.65
N LEU A 164 13.06 -9.46 -16.42
CA LEU A 164 14.29 -10.21 -16.16
C LEU A 164 14.16 -11.69 -16.52
N ALA A 165 13.00 -12.31 -16.26
CA ALA A 165 12.74 -13.68 -16.65
C ALA A 165 12.80 -13.88 -18.18
N VAL A 166 12.26 -12.93 -18.95
CA VAL A 166 12.28 -12.95 -20.42
C VAL A 166 13.69 -12.72 -20.98
N VAL A 167 14.45 -11.76 -20.43
CA VAL A 167 15.84 -11.47 -20.86
C VAL A 167 16.78 -12.66 -20.64
N ARG A 168 16.45 -13.61 -19.75
CA ARG A 168 17.21 -14.85 -19.56
C ARG A 168 16.80 -15.97 -20.52
N GLN A 169 15.69 -15.83 -21.25
CA GLN A 169 15.25 -16.74 -22.30
C GLN A 169 15.61 -16.31 -23.76
N PRO A 170 16.73 -15.64 -24.11
CA PRO A 170 17.04 -15.42 -25.52
C PRO A 170 17.63 -16.70 -26.15
N ALA A 171 16.93 -17.17 -27.19
CA ALA A 171 17.34 -18.11 -28.24
C ALA A 171 17.84 -19.50 -27.80
N LEU A 172 16.90 -20.34 -27.32
CA LEU A 172 16.92 -21.77 -27.69
C LEU A 172 15.97 -21.93 -28.88
N VAL A 173 16.39 -21.46 -30.05
CA VAL A 173 15.81 -21.82 -31.35
C VAL A 173 16.97 -22.21 -32.25
#